data_AF-U5L7N3-F1
#
_entry.id   AF-U5L7N3-F1
#
_cell.length_a   1.000
_cell.length_b   1.000
_cell.length_c   1.000
_cell.angle_alpha   90.00
_cell.angle_beta   90.00
_cell.angle_gamma   90.00
#
_symmetry.space_group_name_H-M   'P 1'
#
loop_
_entity.id
_entity.type
_entity.pdbx_description
1 polymer ?
#
loop_
_entity_poly.entity_id
_entity_poly.type
_entity_poly.pdbx_seq_one_letter_code
_entity_poly.pdbx_strand_id
1 'polypeptide(L)'
;MSDFENGGAVAIKGFNFQKAAITFIAIKNFDKPNFHILVEAKDDFEVKYDGYEAYIQVKSQKLSLKKILNSKEGKSILEKNLRNGNEDSFFKIFVKTFVESDLKSMTEVSDGNICTPLYSYSDDQRKTILQELKDKENIHKFEEKLLSSYIYIPPFKDKLNEAIPVLLGEMALKEIDVSNKRGQVAINELFTLIDQKSEYIVKSEEDYKKKEILKGDLREIFKLSSTIDAFDNLLESTSYNFFLKKQVKKEQLKIMHLYSTEKNIAKQELEDLVAFTGTEDEIINNAILKCNNNKKFNSLNETSKKAIIIEVLSEMSEII
;
A
#
# COMPACT_ATOMS: atom_id res chain seq x y z
N MET A 1 18.99 -26.16 5.33
CA MET A 1 19.06 -25.13 4.28
C MET A 1 17.65 -24.60 4.13
N SER A 2 17.43 -23.33 4.42
CA SER A 2 16.11 -22.70 4.30
C SER A 2 15.84 -22.43 2.82
N ASP A 3 14.88 -23.16 2.24
CA ASP A 3 14.39 -22.91 0.89
C ASP A 3 13.59 -21.61 0.90
N PHE A 4 14.23 -20.51 0.51
CA PHE A 4 13.56 -19.23 0.31
C PHE A 4 12.76 -19.31 -1.00
N GLU A 5 11.44 -19.38 -0.89
CA GLU A 5 10.52 -19.33 -2.03
C GLU A 5 10.58 -17.93 -2.65
N ASN A 6 11.15 -17.81 -3.85
CA ASN A 6 11.08 -16.61 -4.67
C ASN A 6 9.97 -16.83 -5.70
N GLY A 7 8.86 -16.10 -5.57
CA GLY A 7 7.73 -16.18 -6.49
C GLY A 7 8.19 -15.97 -7.94
N GLY A 8 7.91 -16.97 -8.79
CA GLY A 8 8.33 -16.96 -10.19
C GLY A 8 7.48 -16.02 -11.04
N ALA A 9 8.16 -15.20 -11.86
CA ALA A 9 7.57 -14.32 -12.85
C ALA A 9 6.74 -15.10 -13.90
N VAL A 10 5.44 -15.27 -13.67
CA VAL A 10 4.52 -15.84 -14.68
C VAL A 10 3.19 -15.09 -14.70
N ALA A 11 2.87 -14.58 -15.90
CA ALA A 11 1.65 -13.91 -16.36
C ALA A 11 1.48 -12.44 -15.93
N ILE A 12 1.85 -11.53 -16.84
CA ILE A 12 1.58 -10.08 -16.82
C ILE A 12 0.14 -9.75 -16.35
N LYS A 13 -0.86 -10.59 -16.71
CA LYS A 13 -2.25 -10.42 -16.25
C LYS A 13 -2.47 -10.77 -14.78
N GLY A 14 -1.88 -11.86 -14.29
CA GLY A 14 -1.96 -12.25 -12.88
C GLY A 14 -1.25 -11.26 -11.97
N PHE A 15 -0.07 -10.81 -12.41
CA PHE A 15 0.71 -9.78 -11.74
C PHE A 15 -0.04 -8.46 -11.64
N ASN A 16 -0.72 -8.01 -12.71
CA ASN A 16 -1.53 -6.78 -12.66
C ASN A 16 -2.69 -6.86 -11.64
N PHE A 17 -3.33 -8.02 -11.49
CA PHE A 17 -4.39 -8.20 -10.49
C PHE A 17 -3.84 -8.18 -9.06
N GLN A 18 -2.68 -8.79 -8.83
CA GLN A 18 -1.97 -8.74 -7.55
C GLN A 18 -1.53 -7.32 -7.20
N LYS A 19 -0.97 -6.56 -8.15
CA LYS A 19 -0.60 -5.15 -7.94
C LYS A 19 -1.81 -4.28 -7.59
N ALA A 20 -2.93 -4.48 -8.28
CA ALA A 20 -4.17 -3.80 -7.98
C ALA A 20 -4.69 -4.16 -6.57
N ALA A 21 -4.60 -5.45 -6.18
CA ALA A 21 -4.97 -5.90 -4.83
C ALA A 21 -4.09 -5.26 -3.74
N ILE A 22 -2.77 -5.28 -3.91
CA ILE A 22 -1.83 -4.66 -2.95
C ILE A 22 -2.12 -3.16 -2.84
N THR A 23 -2.31 -2.47 -3.96
CA THR A 23 -2.59 -1.04 -3.98
C THR A 23 -3.91 -0.69 -3.32
N PHE A 24 -4.96 -1.48 -3.56
CA PHE A 24 -6.24 -1.32 -2.88
C PHE A 24 -6.12 -1.46 -1.37
N ILE A 25 -5.36 -2.46 -0.90
CA ILE A 25 -5.11 -2.65 0.53
C ILE A 25 -4.28 -1.51 1.11
N ALA A 26 -3.27 -1.02 0.40
CA ALA A 26 -2.49 0.14 0.84
C ALA A 26 -3.36 1.39 1.00
N ILE A 27 -4.19 1.72 0.00
CA ILE A 27 -5.10 2.88 0.04
C ILE A 27 -6.07 2.79 1.22
N LYS A 28 -6.65 1.62 1.48
CA LYS A 28 -7.66 1.49 2.54
C LYS A 28 -7.08 1.54 3.96
N ASN A 29 -5.77 1.33 4.13
CA ASN A 29 -5.19 1.04 5.44
C ASN A 29 -3.89 1.82 5.76
N PHE A 30 -3.40 2.70 4.89
CA PHE A 30 -2.15 3.46 5.13
C PHE A 30 -2.20 4.33 6.40
N ASP A 31 -3.39 4.67 6.87
CA ASP A 31 -3.66 5.43 8.08
C ASP A 31 -3.44 4.62 9.36
N LYS A 32 -3.55 3.28 9.31
CA LYS A 32 -3.34 2.40 10.48
C LYS A 32 -1.92 2.58 11.07
N PRO A 33 -1.74 2.51 12.41
CA PRO A 33 -0.42 2.64 13.02
C PRO A 33 0.48 1.45 12.64
N ASN A 34 1.77 1.70 12.46
CA ASN A 34 2.77 0.69 12.10
C ASN A 34 2.41 -0.19 10.88
N PHE A 35 1.55 0.32 9.99
CA PHE A 35 1.12 -0.40 8.80
C PHE A 35 2.28 -0.65 7.83
N HIS A 36 2.40 -1.89 7.38
CA HIS A 36 3.34 -2.26 6.33
C HIS A 36 2.84 -3.48 5.53
N ILE A 37 3.31 -3.57 4.30
CA ILE A 37 3.02 -4.66 3.37
C ILE A 37 4.32 -5.32 2.95
N LEU A 38 4.41 -6.64 3.03
CA LEU A 38 5.53 -7.39 2.47
C LEU A 38 5.10 -7.99 1.13
N VAL A 39 5.81 -7.63 0.06
CA VAL A 39 5.47 -8.06 -1.30
C VAL A 39 6.31 -9.27 -1.71
N GLU A 40 5.70 -10.30 -2.33
CA GLU A 40 6.40 -11.51 -2.78
C GLU A 40 7.24 -12.14 -1.65
N ALA A 41 6.57 -12.45 -0.53
CA ALA A 41 7.17 -12.96 0.70
C ALA A 41 6.87 -14.46 0.89
N LYS A 42 6.25 -14.87 2.00
CA LYS A 42 5.86 -16.29 2.20
C LYS A 42 4.60 -16.68 1.40
N ASP A 43 3.83 -15.68 0.99
CA ASP A 43 2.67 -15.76 0.09
C ASP A 43 2.78 -14.62 -0.94
N ASP A 44 1.76 -14.45 -1.78
CA ASP A 44 1.73 -13.40 -2.83
C ASP A 44 1.93 -11.98 -2.21
N PHE A 45 1.37 -11.72 -1.01
CA PHE A 45 1.80 -10.64 -0.12
C PHE A 45 1.33 -10.84 1.34
N GLU A 46 1.93 -10.10 2.28
CA GLU A 46 1.55 -10.08 3.70
C GLU A 46 1.20 -8.66 4.13
N VAL A 47 0.31 -8.53 5.12
CA VAL A 47 -0.10 -7.25 5.70
C VAL A 47 0.04 -7.29 7.21
N LYS A 48 0.66 -6.27 7.78
CA LYS A 48 0.93 -6.19 9.22
C LYS A 48 0.67 -4.79 9.78
N TYR A 49 0.12 -4.72 10.98
CA TYR A 49 -0.01 -3.51 11.80
C TYR A 49 -0.34 -3.93 13.24
N ASP A 50 0.22 -3.29 14.27
CA ASP A 50 -0.13 -3.46 15.70
C ASP A 50 -0.69 -4.84 16.12
N GLY A 51 0.14 -5.88 16.06
CA GLY A 51 -0.25 -7.24 16.48
C GLY A 51 -1.17 -8.00 15.50
N TYR A 52 -1.58 -7.37 14.40
CA TYR A 52 -2.26 -7.99 13.27
C TYR A 52 -1.26 -8.49 12.23
N GLU A 53 -1.44 -9.73 11.78
CA GLU A 53 -0.69 -10.31 10.67
C GLU A 53 -1.64 -11.10 9.76
N ALA A 54 -1.61 -10.79 8.46
CA ALA A 54 -2.36 -11.52 7.45
C ALA A 54 -1.48 -12.00 6.31
N TYR A 55 -1.73 -13.23 5.85
CA TYR A 55 -1.10 -13.87 4.70
C TYR A 55 -2.11 -13.96 3.56
N ILE A 56 -1.80 -13.31 2.43
CA ILE A 56 -2.73 -13.13 1.33
C ILE A 56 -2.22 -13.83 0.08
N GLN A 57 -3.03 -14.75 -0.42
CA GLN A 57 -2.82 -15.39 -1.71
C GLN A 57 -3.79 -14.84 -2.76
N VAL A 58 -3.27 -14.32 -3.86
CA VAL A 58 -4.02 -13.71 -4.96
C VAL A 58 -4.14 -14.66 -6.14
N LYS A 59 -5.37 -14.80 -6.66
CA LYS A 59 -5.66 -15.66 -7.81
C LYS A 59 -6.56 -14.93 -8.80
N SER A 60 -5.98 -14.55 -9.93
CA SER A 60 -6.63 -13.85 -11.05
C SER A 60 -7.56 -14.75 -11.90
N GLN A 61 -8.40 -15.57 -11.25
CA GLN A 61 -9.30 -16.50 -11.91
C GLN A 61 -10.57 -16.75 -11.10
N LYS A 62 -11.59 -17.32 -11.75
CA LYS A 62 -12.79 -17.81 -11.07
C LYS A 62 -12.49 -19.10 -10.33
N LEU A 63 -12.64 -19.07 -9.01
CA LEU A 63 -12.45 -20.21 -8.12
C LEU A 63 -13.77 -20.75 -7.55
N SER A 64 -13.68 -21.95 -7.00
CA SER A 64 -14.75 -22.65 -6.28
C SER A 64 -14.10 -23.39 -5.11
N LEU A 65 -14.89 -23.88 -4.15
CA LEU A 65 -14.38 -24.65 -3.01
C LEU A 65 -13.55 -25.85 -3.50
N LYS A 66 -14.12 -26.62 -4.43
CA LYS A 66 -13.43 -27.74 -5.09
C LYS A 66 -12.10 -27.35 -5.73
N LYS A 67 -12.00 -26.17 -6.35
CA LYS A 67 -10.76 -25.73 -7.00
C LYS A 67 -9.69 -25.32 -5.98
N ILE A 68 -10.07 -24.68 -4.88
CA ILE A 68 -9.10 -24.27 -3.85
C ILE A 68 -8.56 -25.46 -3.05
N LEU A 69 -9.31 -26.58 -3.00
CA LEU A 69 -8.90 -27.85 -2.38
C LEU A 69 -8.19 -28.83 -3.34
N ASN A 70 -8.22 -28.55 -4.64
CA ASN A 70 -7.61 -29.44 -5.63
C ASN A 70 -6.09 -29.50 -5.46
N SER A 71 -5.56 -30.71 -5.24
CA SER A 71 -4.15 -31.00 -5.01
C SER A 71 -3.50 -31.87 -6.10
N LYS A 72 -4.10 -31.92 -7.30
CA LYS A 72 -3.60 -32.76 -8.41
C LYS A 72 -2.17 -32.41 -8.87
N GLU A 73 -1.69 -31.20 -8.57
CA GLU A 73 -0.36 -30.70 -8.95
C GLU A 73 0.50 -30.36 -7.71
N GLY A 74 0.24 -31.03 -6.58
CA GLY A 74 0.90 -30.76 -5.29
C GLY A 74 -0.05 -30.12 -4.29
N LYS A 75 0.47 -29.31 -3.35
CA LYS A 75 -0.35 -28.68 -2.31
C LYS A 75 -1.45 -27.80 -2.93
N SER A 76 -2.67 -27.90 -2.41
CA SER A 76 -3.81 -27.08 -2.86
C SER A 76 -3.62 -25.60 -2.53
N ILE A 77 -4.47 -24.72 -3.08
CA ILE A 77 -4.39 -23.27 -2.82
C ILE A 77 -4.59 -23.02 -1.32
N LEU A 78 -5.63 -23.64 -0.73
CA LEU A 78 -5.92 -23.47 0.68
C LEU A 78 -4.81 -24.03 1.57
N GLU A 79 -4.27 -25.20 1.24
CA GLU A 79 -3.12 -25.78 1.98
C GLU A 79 -1.89 -24.87 1.96
N LYS A 80 -1.59 -24.23 0.82
CA LYS A 80 -0.44 -23.32 0.70
C LYS A 80 -0.61 -22.10 1.60
N ASN A 81 -1.76 -21.43 1.51
CA ASN A 81 -2.01 -20.23 2.31
C ASN A 81 -2.01 -20.52 3.82
N LEU A 82 -2.60 -21.64 4.25
CA LEU A 82 -2.62 -22.04 5.66
C LEU A 82 -1.29 -22.60 6.19
N ARG A 83 -0.27 -22.80 5.34
CA ARG A 83 1.06 -23.25 5.79
C ARG A 83 1.85 -22.14 6.48
N ASN A 84 1.58 -20.89 6.14
CA ASN A 84 2.29 -19.71 6.63
C ASN A 84 1.72 -19.21 7.97
N GLY A 85 2.46 -18.42 8.75
CA GLY A 85 1.93 -17.84 10.00
C GLY A 85 1.62 -18.84 11.13
N ASN A 86 1.02 -18.32 12.19
CA ASN A 86 0.61 -19.05 13.39
C ASN A 86 -0.93 -19.10 13.54
N GLU A 87 -1.43 -19.53 14.70
CA GLU A 87 -2.87 -19.65 15.00
C GLU A 87 -3.58 -18.30 15.11
N ASP A 88 -2.85 -17.25 15.51
CA ASP A 88 -3.37 -15.89 15.65
C ASP A 88 -3.33 -15.10 14.33
N SER A 89 -2.72 -15.68 13.30
CA SER A 89 -2.64 -15.08 11.96
C SER A 89 -3.95 -15.19 11.20
N PHE A 90 -4.15 -14.28 10.25
CA PHE A 90 -5.29 -14.28 9.35
C PHE A 90 -4.89 -14.77 7.95
N PHE A 91 -5.77 -15.54 7.32
CA PHE A 91 -5.51 -16.16 6.02
C PHE A 91 -6.54 -15.69 5.02
N LYS A 92 -6.10 -15.15 3.88
CA LYS A 92 -7.03 -14.65 2.88
C LYS A 92 -6.65 -15.12 1.49
N ILE A 93 -7.64 -15.60 0.75
CA ILE A 93 -7.51 -15.90 -0.68
C ILE A 93 -8.31 -14.86 -1.47
N PHE A 94 -7.60 -14.01 -2.20
CA PHE A 94 -8.16 -12.98 -3.05
C PHE A 94 -8.45 -13.57 -4.42
N VAL A 95 -9.70 -13.50 -4.86
CA VAL A 95 -10.14 -14.11 -6.12
C VAL A 95 -10.86 -13.10 -6.99
N LYS A 96 -10.72 -13.25 -8.31
CA LYS A 96 -11.49 -12.43 -9.27
C LYS A 96 -13.00 -12.63 -9.09
N THR A 97 -13.42 -13.88 -8.93
CA THR A 97 -14.81 -14.28 -8.68
C THR A 97 -14.81 -15.63 -7.98
N PHE A 98 -15.84 -15.89 -7.18
CA PHE A 98 -16.10 -17.19 -6.60
C PHE A 98 -17.38 -17.80 -7.17
N VAL A 99 -17.53 -19.13 -7.15
CA VAL A 99 -18.76 -19.79 -7.59
C VAL A 99 -19.90 -19.42 -6.64
N GLU A 100 -21.01 -18.96 -7.22
CA GLU A 100 -22.14 -18.38 -6.47
C GLU A 100 -22.80 -19.39 -5.52
N SER A 101 -22.91 -20.66 -5.90
CA SER A 101 -23.44 -21.71 -5.00
C SER A 101 -22.58 -21.89 -3.75
N ASP A 102 -21.26 -21.82 -3.91
CA ASP A 102 -20.33 -21.93 -2.80
C ASP A 102 -20.40 -20.67 -1.94
N LEU A 103 -20.43 -19.48 -2.56
CA LEU A 103 -20.51 -18.20 -1.86
C LEU A 103 -21.81 -18.04 -1.05
N LYS A 104 -22.95 -18.47 -1.58
CA LYS A 104 -24.25 -18.45 -0.88
C LYS A 104 -24.28 -19.31 0.37
N SER A 105 -23.40 -20.31 0.46
CA SER A 105 -23.27 -21.16 1.64
C SER A 105 -22.16 -20.70 2.58
N MET A 106 -21.46 -19.61 2.26
CA MET A 106 -20.50 -18.95 3.15
C MET A 106 -21.20 -17.94 4.05
N THR A 107 -20.52 -17.52 5.12
CA THR A 107 -20.97 -16.42 5.97
C THR A 107 -20.21 -15.15 5.61
N GLU A 108 -20.94 -14.08 5.30
CA GLU A 108 -20.34 -12.76 5.08
C GLU A 108 -19.97 -12.13 6.42
N VAL A 109 -18.74 -11.62 6.52
CA VAL A 109 -18.19 -10.93 7.68
C VAL A 109 -17.93 -9.49 7.28
N SER A 110 -18.64 -8.56 7.93
CA SER A 110 -18.60 -7.13 7.60
C SER A 110 -17.36 -6.41 8.15
N ASP A 111 -16.77 -6.90 9.24
CA ASP A 111 -15.49 -6.41 9.76
C ASP A 111 -14.36 -7.36 9.38
N GLY A 112 -13.67 -7.03 8.28
CA GLY A 112 -12.60 -7.85 7.74
C GLY A 112 -11.19 -7.28 7.96
N ASN A 113 -11.02 -6.38 8.94
CA ASN A 113 -9.76 -5.77 9.37
C ASN A 113 -9.08 -4.86 8.32
N ILE A 114 -8.68 -5.44 7.18
CA ILE A 114 -7.96 -4.76 6.09
C ILE A 114 -8.81 -4.60 4.82
N CYS A 115 -9.88 -5.39 4.68
CA CYS A 115 -10.82 -5.32 3.57
C CYS A 115 -12.19 -5.83 4.00
N THR A 116 -13.23 -5.39 3.30
CA THR A 116 -14.61 -5.77 3.59
C THR A 116 -15.42 -5.78 2.27
N PRO A 117 -16.39 -6.69 2.10
CA PRO A 117 -16.73 -7.80 3.00
C PRO A 117 -15.76 -8.99 2.87
N LEU A 118 -15.64 -9.81 3.91
CA LEU A 118 -14.96 -11.12 3.85
C LEU A 118 -15.99 -12.25 3.85
N TYR A 119 -15.61 -13.41 3.30
CA TYR A 119 -16.45 -14.61 3.35
C TYR A 119 -15.73 -15.73 4.11
N SER A 120 -16.31 -16.17 5.22
CA SER A 120 -15.84 -17.32 5.98
C SER A 120 -16.60 -18.60 5.60
N TYR A 121 -15.91 -19.74 5.65
CA TYR A 121 -16.52 -21.04 5.38
C TYR A 121 -17.62 -21.38 6.41
N SER A 122 -18.74 -21.92 5.95
CA SER A 122 -19.77 -22.47 6.85
C SER A 122 -19.31 -23.77 7.53
N ASP A 123 -20.04 -24.21 8.54
CA ASP A 123 -19.75 -25.47 9.24
C ASP A 123 -19.63 -26.68 8.30
N ASP A 124 -20.53 -26.79 7.33
CA ASP A 124 -20.51 -27.91 6.38
C ASP A 124 -19.35 -27.82 5.39
N GLN A 125 -19.01 -26.61 4.94
CA GLN A 125 -17.81 -26.39 4.13
C GLN A 125 -16.55 -26.69 4.94
N ARG A 126 -16.46 -26.25 6.21
CA ARG A 126 -15.33 -26.58 7.10
C ARG A 126 -15.17 -28.08 7.27
N LYS A 127 -16.26 -28.82 7.55
CA LYS A 127 -16.22 -30.29 7.63
C LYS A 127 -15.72 -30.92 6.33
N THR A 128 -16.18 -30.42 5.18
CA THR A 128 -15.75 -30.89 3.86
C THR A 128 -14.26 -30.64 3.64
N ILE A 129 -13.78 -29.44 3.96
CA ILE A 129 -12.36 -29.05 3.87
C ILE A 129 -11.50 -29.98 4.74
N LEU A 130 -11.89 -30.16 6.01
CA LEU A 130 -11.16 -31.01 6.95
C LEU A 130 -11.15 -32.48 6.50
N GLN A 131 -12.25 -32.96 5.92
CA GLN A 131 -12.31 -34.32 5.37
C GLN A 131 -11.40 -34.50 4.14
N GLU A 132 -11.34 -33.52 3.23
CA GLU A 132 -10.48 -33.58 2.04
C GLU A 132 -8.98 -33.41 2.37
N LEU A 133 -8.66 -32.77 3.50
CA LEU A 133 -7.28 -32.44 3.89
C LEU A 133 -6.74 -33.31 5.04
N LYS A 134 -7.55 -34.24 5.56
CA LYS A 134 -7.24 -35.07 6.74
C LYS A 134 -5.94 -35.88 6.63
N ASP A 135 -5.52 -36.26 5.43
CA ASP A 135 -4.31 -37.11 5.25
C ASP A 135 -3.09 -36.31 4.78
N LYS A 136 -3.18 -34.98 4.74
CA LYS A 136 -2.07 -34.09 4.33
C LYS A 136 -1.42 -33.50 5.57
N GLU A 137 -0.08 -33.38 5.54
CA GLU A 137 0.77 -33.01 6.69
C GLU A 137 0.19 -31.88 7.58
N ASN A 138 0.36 -32.02 8.90
CA ASN A 138 -0.01 -31.06 9.95
C ASN A 138 -1.51 -30.70 10.08
N ILE A 139 -2.36 -31.69 10.39
CA ILE A 139 -3.71 -31.40 10.95
C ILE A 139 -3.62 -30.63 12.28
N HIS A 140 -2.52 -30.77 13.03
CA HIS A 140 -2.30 -29.95 14.22
C HIS A 140 -2.24 -28.47 13.82
N LYS A 141 -3.19 -27.69 14.35
CA LYS A 141 -3.39 -26.24 14.12
C LYS A 141 -4.05 -25.86 12.79
N PHE A 142 -4.22 -26.79 11.83
CA PHE A 142 -4.92 -26.49 10.58
C PHE A 142 -6.38 -26.12 10.81
N GLU A 143 -7.04 -26.82 11.73
CA GLU A 143 -8.43 -26.55 12.12
C GLU A 143 -8.60 -25.13 12.69
N GLU A 144 -7.69 -24.70 13.56
CA GLU A 144 -7.73 -23.37 14.18
C GLU A 144 -7.50 -22.28 13.13
N LYS A 145 -6.50 -22.45 12.26
CA LYS A 145 -6.20 -21.49 11.18
C LYS A 145 -7.30 -21.40 10.14
N LEU A 146 -8.08 -22.47 9.95
CA LEU A 146 -9.24 -22.46 9.06
C LEU A 146 -10.35 -21.52 9.58
N LEU A 147 -10.44 -21.30 10.89
CA LEU A 147 -11.41 -20.36 11.49
C LEU A 147 -11.09 -18.90 11.14
N SER A 148 -9.81 -18.58 10.96
CA SER A 148 -9.31 -17.26 10.53
C SER A 148 -9.00 -17.21 9.02
N SER A 149 -9.58 -18.13 8.24
CA SER A 149 -9.41 -18.21 6.78
C SER A 149 -10.63 -17.68 6.03
N TYR A 150 -10.37 -16.81 5.06
CA TYR A 150 -11.41 -16.08 4.35
C TYR A 150 -11.18 -16.04 2.84
N ILE A 151 -12.28 -15.98 2.10
CA ILE A 151 -12.28 -15.57 0.69
C ILE A 151 -12.58 -14.07 0.63
N TYR A 152 -11.82 -13.36 -0.21
CA TYR A 152 -12.09 -11.97 -0.54
C TYR A 152 -12.25 -11.79 -2.05
N ILE A 153 -13.25 -11.03 -2.44
CA ILE A 153 -13.52 -10.67 -3.85
C ILE A 153 -13.35 -9.16 -3.96
N PRO A 154 -12.22 -8.66 -4.49
CA PRO A 154 -12.02 -7.23 -4.66
C PRO A 154 -13.10 -6.62 -5.56
N PRO A 155 -13.45 -5.33 -5.38
CA PRO A 155 -14.47 -4.64 -6.17
C PRO A 155 -14.02 -4.28 -7.60
N PHE A 156 -13.05 -5.02 -8.15
CA PHE A 156 -12.52 -4.86 -9.50
C PHE A 156 -12.11 -6.20 -10.09
N LYS A 157 -12.02 -6.26 -11.42
CA LYS A 157 -11.60 -7.46 -12.14
C LYS A 157 -10.09 -7.48 -12.34
N ASP A 158 -9.62 -8.42 -13.16
CA ASP A 158 -8.20 -8.67 -13.46
C ASP A 158 -7.57 -7.70 -14.47
N LYS A 159 -8.33 -6.73 -14.99
CA LYS A 159 -7.77 -5.73 -15.89
C LYS A 159 -7.48 -4.43 -15.16
N LEU A 160 -6.27 -3.91 -15.36
CA LEU A 160 -5.79 -2.70 -14.72
C LEU A 160 -6.67 -1.48 -15.01
N ASN A 161 -7.17 -1.34 -16.24
CA ASN A 161 -8.07 -0.26 -16.62
C ASN A 161 -9.46 -0.34 -15.95
N GLU A 162 -9.88 -1.52 -15.51
CA GLU A 162 -11.10 -1.71 -14.71
C GLU A 162 -10.84 -1.44 -13.22
N ALA A 163 -9.61 -1.67 -12.74
CA ALA A 163 -9.21 -1.41 -11.35
C ALA A 163 -8.94 0.07 -11.05
N ILE A 164 -8.29 0.81 -11.96
CA ILE A 164 -7.88 2.21 -11.74
C ILE A 164 -9.05 3.10 -11.27
N PRO A 165 -10.24 3.10 -11.90
CA PRO A 165 -11.36 3.92 -11.43
C PRO A 165 -11.79 3.60 -10.00
N VAL A 166 -11.74 2.31 -9.62
CA VAL A 166 -12.09 1.85 -8.26
C VAL A 166 -11.03 2.32 -7.26
N LEU A 167 -9.74 2.19 -7.60
CA LEU A 167 -8.64 2.68 -6.77
C LEU A 167 -8.74 4.19 -6.55
N LEU A 168 -9.01 4.97 -7.61
CA LEU A 168 -9.20 6.42 -7.49
C LEU A 168 -10.40 6.79 -6.62
N GLY A 169 -11.50 6.03 -6.72
CA GLY A 169 -12.66 6.20 -5.85
C GLY A 169 -12.33 5.95 -4.38
N GLU A 170 -11.61 4.87 -4.08
CA GLU A 170 -11.14 4.56 -2.72
C GLU A 170 -10.15 5.59 -2.17
N MET A 171 -9.28 6.13 -3.03
CA MET A 171 -8.38 7.23 -2.67
C MET A 171 -9.17 8.47 -2.24
N ALA A 172 -10.20 8.85 -3.01
CA ALA A 172 -11.05 9.99 -2.67
C ALA A 172 -11.83 9.76 -1.36
N LEU A 173 -12.32 8.54 -1.11
CA LEU A 173 -12.96 8.17 0.16
C LEU A 173 -12.02 8.23 1.36
N LYS A 174 -10.71 8.13 1.12
CA LYS A 174 -9.65 8.25 2.12
C LYS A 174 -8.98 9.63 2.13
N GLU A 175 -9.63 10.62 1.50
CA GLU A 175 -9.16 12.01 1.43
C GLU A 175 -7.76 12.15 0.80
N ILE A 176 -7.34 11.17 0.00
CA ILE A 176 -6.12 11.26 -0.82
C ILE A 176 -6.46 12.07 -2.07
N ASP A 177 -5.65 13.07 -2.39
CA ASP A 177 -5.90 13.97 -3.51
C ASP A 177 -5.79 13.24 -4.87
N VAL A 178 -6.87 13.30 -5.64
CA VAL A 178 -6.95 12.73 -6.99
C VAL A 178 -6.97 13.81 -8.08
N SER A 179 -6.87 15.09 -7.72
CA SER A 179 -6.90 16.22 -8.64
C SER A 179 -5.72 16.19 -9.63
N ASN A 180 -5.88 16.82 -10.81
CA ASN A 180 -4.77 17.06 -11.75
C ASN A 180 -3.91 15.81 -12.10
N LYS A 181 -4.53 14.64 -12.17
CA LYS A 181 -3.89 13.32 -12.36
C LYS A 181 -3.03 12.83 -11.19
N ARG A 182 -2.95 13.54 -10.06
CA ARG A 182 -2.15 13.15 -8.88
C ARG A 182 -2.50 11.75 -8.39
N GLY A 183 -3.78 11.40 -8.38
CA GLY A 183 -4.21 10.03 -8.05
C GLY A 183 -3.64 8.95 -8.98
N GLN A 184 -3.66 9.20 -10.30
CA GLN A 184 -3.08 8.29 -11.29
C GLN A 184 -1.56 8.16 -11.11
N VAL A 185 -0.90 9.27 -10.81
CA VAL A 185 0.54 9.32 -10.58
C VAL A 185 0.90 8.53 -9.32
N ALA A 186 0.18 8.73 -8.21
CA ALA A 186 0.38 8.00 -6.96
C ALA A 186 0.18 6.48 -7.13
N ILE A 187 -0.85 6.05 -7.88
CA ILE A 187 -1.06 4.64 -8.23
C ILE A 187 0.14 4.08 -9.00
N ASN A 188 0.63 4.82 -10.01
CA ASN A 188 1.77 4.39 -10.81
C ASN A 188 3.07 4.33 -9.99
N GLU A 189 3.27 5.28 -9.07
CA GLU A 189 4.42 5.29 -8.16
C GLU A 189 4.38 4.07 -7.25
N LEU A 190 3.23 3.75 -6.67
CA LEU A 190 3.07 2.55 -5.85
C LEU A 190 3.26 1.26 -6.66
N PHE A 191 2.77 1.19 -7.91
CA PHE A 191 3.08 0.06 -8.79
C PHE A 191 4.56 -0.09 -9.05
N THR A 192 5.27 1.01 -9.28
CA THR A 192 6.73 1.01 -9.48
C THR A 192 7.44 0.51 -8.22
N LEU A 193 7.02 0.98 -7.05
CA LEU A 193 7.55 0.51 -5.77
C LEU A 193 7.29 -0.99 -5.56
N ILE A 194 6.08 -1.48 -5.85
CA ILE A 194 5.73 -2.90 -5.77
C ILE A 194 6.62 -3.73 -6.72
N ASP A 195 6.87 -3.26 -7.94
CA ASP A 195 7.74 -3.93 -8.91
C ASP A 195 9.18 -4.02 -8.37
N GLN A 196 9.74 -2.91 -7.89
CA GLN A 196 11.09 -2.85 -7.33
C GLN A 196 11.26 -3.78 -6.11
N LYS A 197 10.27 -3.82 -5.22
CA LYS A 197 10.27 -4.66 -4.02
C LYS A 197 10.10 -6.15 -4.36
N SER A 198 9.26 -6.46 -5.35
CA SER A 198 9.06 -7.81 -5.88
C SER A 198 10.35 -8.41 -6.46
N GLU A 199 11.08 -7.62 -7.25
CA GLU A 199 12.32 -8.05 -7.94
C GLU A 199 13.50 -8.32 -6.99
N TYR A 200 13.43 -7.86 -5.74
CA TYR A 200 14.49 -8.10 -4.77
C TYR A 200 14.59 -9.60 -4.41
N ILE A 201 15.77 -10.19 -4.62
CA ILE A 201 16.05 -11.60 -4.32
C ILE A 201 16.45 -11.75 -2.84
N VAL A 202 15.69 -12.52 -2.08
CA VAL A 202 15.94 -12.78 -0.66
C VAL A 202 17.07 -13.80 -0.51
N LYS A 203 18.12 -13.44 0.24
CA LYS A 203 19.25 -14.33 0.57
C LYS A 203 19.38 -14.61 2.07
N SER A 204 18.72 -13.83 2.91
CA SER A 204 18.66 -13.97 4.37
C SER A 204 17.30 -13.55 4.92
N GLU A 205 17.00 -13.85 6.19
CA GLU A 205 15.75 -13.34 6.79
C GLU A 205 15.68 -11.81 6.86
N GLU A 206 16.82 -11.15 7.06
CA GLU A 206 16.89 -9.68 7.10
C GLU A 206 16.53 -9.03 5.75
N ASP A 207 16.72 -9.76 4.65
CA ASP A 207 16.37 -9.28 3.32
C ASP A 207 14.86 -9.11 3.11
N TYR A 208 14.00 -9.76 3.91
CA TYR A 208 12.55 -9.53 3.85
C TYR A 208 12.18 -8.08 4.17
N LYS A 209 12.96 -7.39 5.02
CA LYS A 209 12.76 -5.95 5.28
C LYS A 209 12.87 -5.11 4.01
N LYS A 210 13.66 -5.56 3.03
CA LYS A 210 13.81 -4.85 1.75
C LYS A 210 12.59 -5.00 0.86
N LYS A 211 11.72 -5.99 1.11
CA LYS A 211 10.43 -6.21 0.43
C LYS A 211 9.26 -5.47 1.10
N GLU A 212 9.51 -4.80 2.23
CA GLU A 212 8.49 -4.02 2.93
C GLU A 212 8.19 -2.71 2.21
N ILE A 213 6.90 -2.40 2.10
CA ILE A 213 6.35 -1.07 1.83
C ILE A 213 5.82 -0.56 3.16
N LEU A 214 6.45 0.49 3.68
CA LEU A 214 6.17 1.05 5.00
C LEU A 214 5.14 2.17 4.92
N LYS A 215 4.49 2.46 6.05
CA LYS A 215 3.63 3.65 6.19
C LYS A 215 4.31 4.95 5.75
N GLY A 216 5.61 5.09 6.01
CA GLY A 216 6.40 6.25 5.56
C GLY A 216 6.43 6.39 4.03
N ASP A 217 6.65 5.28 3.32
CA ASP A 217 6.63 5.24 1.86
C ASP A 217 5.25 5.65 1.32
N LEU A 218 4.18 5.10 1.93
CA LEU A 218 2.80 5.39 1.53
C LEU A 218 2.41 6.85 1.78
N ARG A 219 2.91 7.50 2.85
CA ARG A 219 2.68 8.93 3.11
C ARG A 219 3.36 9.86 2.10
N GLU A 220 4.46 9.42 1.50
CA GLU A 220 5.06 10.18 0.40
C GLU A 220 4.26 10.07 -0.89
N ILE A 221 3.66 8.92 -1.15
CA ILE A 221 2.88 8.64 -2.35
C ILE A 221 1.45 9.22 -2.23
N PHE A 222 0.79 9.04 -1.09
CA PHE A 222 -0.59 9.44 -0.84
C PHE A 222 -0.65 10.80 -0.14
N LYS A 223 -0.65 11.87 -0.92
CA LYS A 223 -0.87 13.23 -0.40
C LYS A 223 -2.36 13.44 -0.12
N LEU A 224 -2.66 13.85 1.11
CA LEU A 224 -4.02 14.17 1.52
C LEU A 224 -4.48 15.49 0.93
N SER A 225 -5.78 15.63 0.69
CA SER A 225 -6.38 16.91 0.27
C SER A 225 -6.06 18.03 1.26
N SER A 226 -6.06 17.76 2.58
CA SER A 226 -5.66 18.74 3.61
C SER A 226 -4.24 19.25 3.40
N THR A 227 -3.28 18.37 3.08
CA THR A 227 -1.89 18.76 2.81
C THR A 227 -1.78 19.65 1.57
N ILE A 228 -2.61 19.40 0.55
CA ILE A 228 -2.64 20.23 -0.66
C ILE A 228 -3.28 21.58 -0.38
N ASP A 229 -4.35 21.60 0.42
CA ASP A 229 -5.00 22.84 0.85
C ASP A 229 -4.06 23.66 1.74
N ALA A 230 -3.31 23.04 2.65
CA ALA A 230 -2.29 23.69 3.47
C ALA A 230 -1.20 24.33 2.60
N PHE A 231 -0.73 23.63 1.57
CA PHE A 231 0.21 24.18 0.59
C PHE A 231 -0.36 25.40 -0.13
N ASP A 232 -1.59 25.30 -0.62
CA ASP A 232 -2.23 26.38 -1.34
C ASP A 232 -2.49 27.59 -0.43
N ASN A 233 -2.93 27.37 0.81
CA ASN A 233 -3.15 28.42 1.81
C ASN A 233 -1.84 29.13 2.17
N LEU A 234 -0.76 28.38 2.44
CA LEU A 234 0.56 28.95 2.74
C LEU A 234 1.14 29.70 1.55
N LEU A 235 0.94 29.19 0.32
CA LEU A 235 1.37 29.91 -0.87
C LEU A 235 0.56 31.19 -1.08
N GLU A 236 -0.75 31.17 -0.82
CA GLU A 236 -1.60 32.34 -1.02
C GLU A 236 -1.35 33.45 0.01
N SER A 237 -0.92 33.12 1.23
CA SER A 237 -0.57 34.10 2.26
C SER A 237 0.75 34.83 1.99
N THR A 238 1.62 34.29 1.11
CA THR A 238 2.86 34.98 0.69
C THR A 238 2.59 36.28 -0.05
N SER A 239 3.56 37.22 -0.01
CA SER A 239 3.52 38.43 -0.84
C SER A 239 3.83 38.17 -2.33
N TYR A 240 3.89 36.91 -2.76
CA TYR A 240 4.27 36.56 -4.13
C TYR A 240 3.20 37.01 -5.14
N ASN A 241 3.65 37.54 -6.28
CA ASN A 241 2.72 37.88 -7.35
C ASN A 241 2.10 36.62 -7.99
N PHE A 242 0.97 36.82 -8.69
CA PHE A 242 0.22 35.76 -9.37
C PHE A 242 1.10 34.85 -10.25
N PHE A 243 2.02 35.42 -11.03
CA PHE A 243 2.86 34.64 -11.94
C PHE A 243 3.84 33.75 -11.19
N LEU A 244 4.45 34.26 -10.11
CA LEU A 244 5.35 33.47 -9.27
C LEU A 244 4.57 32.36 -8.54
N LYS A 245 3.41 32.65 -7.95
CA LYS A 245 2.55 31.63 -7.32
C LYS A 245 2.23 30.50 -8.30
N LYS A 246 1.87 30.84 -9.55
CA LYS A 246 1.61 29.85 -10.61
C LYS A 246 2.84 29.00 -10.96
N GLN A 247 4.04 29.60 -10.98
CA GLN A 247 5.28 28.87 -11.22
C GLN A 247 5.60 27.92 -10.05
N VAL A 248 5.42 28.37 -8.80
CA VAL A 248 5.61 27.55 -7.60
C VAL A 248 4.66 26.34 -7.60
N LYS A 249 3.36 26.53 -7.90
CA LYS A 249 2.41 25.41 -8.05
C LYS A 249 2.84 24.41 -9.14
N LYS A 250 3.43 24.89 -10.24
CA LYS A 250 3.93 24.01 -11.31
C LYS A 250 5.16 23.21 -10.86
N GLU A 251 6.06 23.82 -10.09
CA GLU A 251 7.22 23.12 -9.52
C GLU A 251 6.80 22.10 -8.45
N GLN A 252 5.76 22.38 -7.66
CA GLN A 252 5.22 21.45 -6.67
C GLN A 252 4.88 20.09 -7.28
N LEU A 253 4.20 20.09 -8.44
CA LEU A 253 3.81 18.87 -9.15
C LEU A 253 4.99 17.96 -9.54
N LYS A 254 6.21 18.51 -9.58
CA LYS A 254 7.43 17.77 -9.95
C LYS A 254 8.13 17.16 -8.75
N ILE A 255 7.82 17.60 -7.53
CA ILE A 255 8.62 17.29 -6.33
C ILE A 255 8.75 15.77 -6.14
N MET A 256 7.64 15.04 -6.22
CA MET A 256 7.62 13.59 -6.03
C MET A 256 8.56 12.84 -6.98
N HIS A 257 8.73 13.30 -8.23
CA HIS A 257 9.52 12.60 -9.23
C HIS A 257 10.93 13.15 -9.45
N LEU A 258 11.13 14.46 -9.29
CA LEU A 258 12.38 15.12 -9.65
C LEU A 258 13.17 15.64 -8.45
N TYR A 259 12.49 15.89 -7.32
CA TYR A 259 13.09 16.58 -6.17
C TYR A 259 12.91 15.82 -4.85
N SER A 260 12.71 14.50 -4.90
CA SER A 260 12.52 13.67 -3.70
C SER A 260 13.73 13.72 -2.75
N THR A 261 14.95 13.74 -3.32
CA THR A 261 16.18 13.86 -2.54
C THR A 261 16.28 15.23 -1.86
N GLU A 262 16.02 16.30 -2.60
CA GLU A 262 16.09 17.68 -2.10
C GLU A 262 14.98 17.98 -1.09
N LYS A 263 13.80 17.39 -1.26
CA LYS A 263 12.72 17.42 -0.26
C LYS A 263 13.14 16.74 1.03
N ASN A 264 13.74 15.55 0.96
CA ASN A 264 14.21 14.84 2.14
C ASN A 264 15.31 15.62 2.88
N ILE A 265 16.21 16.28 2.15
CA ILE A 265 17.19 17.21 2.73
C ILE A 265 16.46 18.34 3.46
N ALA A 266 15.47 18.97 2.83
CA ALA A 266 14.71 20.04 3.46
C ALA A 266 13.99 19.57 4.74
N LYS A 267 13.40 18.38 4.75
CA LYS A 267 12.78 17.80 5.96
C LYS A 267 13.78 17.64 7.10
N GLN A 268 14.94 17.07 6.83
CA GLN A 268 15.99 16.86 7.83
C GLN A 268 16.52 18.18 8.39
N GLU A 269 16.79 19.15 7.51
CA GLU A 269 17.28 20.47 7.92
C GLU A 269 16.23 21.25 8.71
N LEU A 270 14.93 21.00 8.51
CA LEU A 270 13.84 21.72 9.17
C LEU A 270 13.23 20.99 10.37
N GLU A 271 13.68 19.77 10.70
CA GLU A 271 13.14 18.95 11.80
C GLU A 271 13.16 19.70 13.15
N ASP A 272 14.23 20.45 13.42
CA ASP A 272 14.39 21.26 14.65
C ASP A 272 13.94 22.73 14.49
N LEU A 273 13.08 23.06 13.53
CA LEU A 273 12.61 24.43 13.36
C LEU A 273 11.58 24.78 14.47
N VAL A 274 12.08 25.22 15.63
CA VAL A 274 11.29 25.45 16.86
C VAL A 274 10.44 26.74 16.83
N ALA A 275 10.64 27.65 15.88
CA ALA A 275 9.96 28.96 15.90
C ALA A 275 9.48 29.42 14.51
N PHE A 276 8.17 29.30 14.28
CA PHE A 276 7.44 29.99 13.21
C PHE A 276 7.12 31.43 13.62
N THR A 277 8.15 32.21 13.98
CA THR A 277 7.96 33.62 14.34
C THR A 277 8.26 34.51 13.14
N GLY A 278 7.28 35.29 12.72
CA GLY A 278 7.40 36.21 11.58
C GLY A 278 6.26 36.02 10.58
N THR A 279 6.36 36.73 9.47
CA THR A 279 5.49 36.54 8.31
C THR A 279 5.81 35.23 7.58
N GLU A 280 4.88 34.71 6.80
CA GLU A 280 5.07 33.49 6.01
C GLU A 280 6.24 33.62 5.03
N ASP A 281 6.46 34.82 4.47
CA ASP A 281 7.61 35.09 3.61
C ASP A 281 8.94 34.98 4.38
N GLU A 282 9.01 35.49 5.60
CA GLU A 282 10.20 35.38 6.46
C GLU A 282 10.46 33.93 6.82
N ILE A 283 9.42 33.17 7.18
CA ILE A 283 9.54 31.74 7.51
C ILE A 283 10.08 30.97 6.31
N ILE A 284 9.50 31.15 5.11
CA ILE A 284 9.93 30.48 3.88
C ILE A 284 11.38 30.86 3.53
N ASN A 285 11.73 32.14 3.59
CA ASN A 285 13.08 32.61 3.25
C ASN A 285 14.12 32.08 4.25
N ASN A 286 13.82 32.07 5.54
CA ASN A 286 14.69 31.51 6.57
C ASN A 286 14.91 30.00 6.38
N ALA A 287 13.84 29.27 6.07
CA ALA A 287 13.93 27.84 5.75
C ALA A 287 14.78 27.59 4.50
N ILE A 288 14.61 28.37 3.43
CA ILE A 288 15.48 28.31 2.24
C ILE A 288 16.95 28.56 2.59
N LEU A 289 17.24 29.60 3.39
CA LEU A 289 18.60 29.92 3.82
C LEU A 289 19.24 28.76 4.60
N LYS A 290 18.47 28.12 5.50
CA LYS A 290 18.94 26.95 6.26
C LYS A 290 19.27 25.80 5.31
N CYS A 291 18.38 25.46 4.38
CA CYS A 291 18.58 24.36 3.44
C CYS A 291 19.66 24.62 2.38
N ASN A 292 19.96 25.89 2.05
CA ASN A 292 21.03 26.25 1.11
C ASN A 292 22.44 25.88 1.59
N ASN A 293 22.62 25.50 2.86
CA ASN A 293 23.86 24.90 3.35
C ASN A 293 24.16 23.56 2.67
N ASN A 294 23.14 22.87 2.17
CA ASN A 294 23.30 21.64 1.40
C ASN A 294 23.49 21.95 -0.10
N LYS A 295 24.59 21.46 -0.69
CA LYS A 295 24.94 21.72 -2.09
C LYS A 295 23.87 21.27 -3.10
N LYS A 296 23.19 20.14 -2.85
CA LYS A 296 22.16 19.62 -3.77
C LYS A 296 20.96 20.54 -3.80
N PHE A 297 20.44 20.89 -2.62
CA PHE A 297 19.33 21.83 -2.49
C PHE A 297 19.69 23.22 -3.04
N ASN A 298 20.87 23.74 -2.72
CA ASN A 298 21.31 25.06 -3.16
C ASN A 298 21.42 25.17 -4.70
N SER A 299 21.70 24.07 -5.39
CA SER A 299 21.81 24.03 -6.85
C SER A 299 20.48 24.20 -7.60
N LEU A 300 19.35 24.09 -6.89
CA LEU A 300 18.02 24.28 -7.46
C LEU A 300 17.78 25.74 -7.86
N ASN A 301 16.86 25.96 -8.79
CA ASN A 301 16.37 27.31 -9.05
C ASN A 301 15.47 27.76 -7.88
N GLU A 302 15.34 29.09 -7.72
CA GLU A 302 14.61 29.69 -6.61
C GLU A 302 13.12 29.27 -6.54
N THR A 303 12.47 29.06 -7.67
CA THR A 303 11.07 28.62 -7.70
C THR A 303 10.92 27.19 -7.17
N SER A 304 11.82 26.28 -7.56
CA SER A 304 11.82 24.89 -7.07
C SER A 304 12.14 24.86 -5.57
N LYS A 305 13.09 25.68 -5.09
CA LYS A 305 13.38 25.81 -3.65
C LYS A 305 12.12 26.22 -2.87
N LYS A 306 11.43 27.27 -3.33
CA LYS A 306 10.18 27.75 -2.72
C LYS A 306 9.10 26.66 -2.70
N ALA A 307 8.90 25.94 -3.81
CA ALA A 307 7.91 24.88 -3.87
C ALA A 307 8.21 23.76 -2.86
N ILE A 308 9.47 23.32 -2.77
CA ILE A 308 9.87 22.27 -1.82
C ILE A 308 9.68 22.73 -0.38
N ILE A 309 10.11 23.95 -0.05
CA ILE A 309 10.01 24.47 1.33
C ILE A 309 8.55 24.65 1.74
N ILE A 310 7.72 25.23 0.88
CA ILE A 310 6.28 25.38 1.18
C ILE A 310 5.63 24.00 1.35
N GLU A 311 5.97 23.00 0.54
CA GLU A 311 5.46 21.63 0.70
C GLU A 311 5.90 21.00 2.03
N VAL A 312 7.18 21.11 2.39
CA VAL A 312 7.69 20.58 3.66
C VAL A 312 7.03 21.26 4.86
N LEU A 313 6.91 22.60 4.84
CA LEU A 313 6.27 23.35 5.91
C LEU A 313 4.78 22.99 6.06
N SER A 314 4.08 22.79 4.94
CA SER A 314 2.67 22.37 4.93
C SER A 314 2.47 20.95 5.45
N GLU A 315 3.44 20.06 5.22
CA GLU A 315 3.42 18.71 5.80
C GLU A 315 3.70 18.75 7.31
N MET A 316 4.59 19.63 7.77
CA MET A 316 4.91 19.78 9.19
C MET A 316 3.73 20.35 9.98
N SER A 317 2.93 21.25 9.40
CA SER A 317 1.76 21.82 10.09
C SER A 317 0.65 20.80 10.37
N GLU A 318 0.62 19.68 9.65
CA GLU A 318 -0.36 18.60 9.87
C GLU A 318 0.09 17.59 10.94
N ILE A 319 1.34 17.70 11.42
CA ILE A 319 1.92 16.81 12.44
C ILE A 319 1.84 17.42 13.85
N ILE A 320 1.66 18.75 13.94
CA ILE A 320 1.57 19.54 15.18
C ILE A 320 0.11 19.64 15.62
#